data_AF-A0A1B3NBI3-F1
#
_entry.id   AF-A0A1B3NBI3-F1
#
_cell.length_a   1.000
_cell.length_b   1.000
_cell.length_c   1.000
_cell.angle_alpha   90.00
_cell.angle_beta   90.00
_cell.angle_gamma   90.00
#
_symmetry.space_group_name_H-M   'P 1'
#
loop_
_entity.id
_entity.type
_entity.pdbx_description
1 polymer ?
#
loop_
_entity_poly.entity_id
_entity_poly.type
_entity_poly.pdbx_seq_one_letter_code
_entity_poly.pdbx_strand_id
1 'polypeptide(L)' 'MKWLIVFDLNGTIAGSKQPLSPEMAATLSRLLARIYPNLSEQIE' A
#
# COMPACT_ATOMS: atom_id res chain seq x y z
N MET A 1 -14.22 -13.71 -2.96
CA MET A 1 -14.18 -12.60 -3.93
C MET A 1 -12.84 -11.90 -3.81
N LYS A 2 -12.17 -11.58 -4.92
CA LYS A 2 -10.91 -10.81 -4.91
C LYS A 2 -11.24 -9.33 -5.08
N TRP A 3 -10.69 -8.49 -4.21
CA TRP A 3 -10.91 -7.04 -4.22
C TRP A 3 -9.65 -6.37 -4.77
N LEU A 4 -9.83 -5.40 -5.68
CA LEU A 4 -8.75 -4.58 -6.21
C LEU A 4 -8.88 -3.18 -5.62
N ILE A 5 -7.84 -2.70 -4.94
CA ILE A 5 -7.76 -1.35 -4.39
C ILE A 5 -6.60 -0.64 -5.08
N VAL A 6 -6.87 0.48 -5.72
CA VAL A 6 -5.88 1.29 -6.43
C VAL A 6 -5.90 2.70 -5.83
N PHE A 7 -4.73 3.21 -5.47
CA PHE A 7 -4.55 4.58 -4.97
C PHE A 7 -3.69 5.36 -5.95
N ASP A 8 -4.11 6.58 -6.29
CA ASP A 8 -3.19 7.57 -6.82
C ASP A 8 -2.18 7.97 -5.72
N LEU A 9 -0.98 8.40 -6.12
CA LEU A 9 0.09 8.75 -5.18
C LEU A 9 0.05 10.22 -4.76
N ASN A 10 -0.01 11.14 -5.73
CA ASN A 10 0.27 12.56 -5.50
C ASN A 10 -1.00 13.34 -5.12
N GLY A 11 -1.09 13.79 -3.86
CA GLY A 11 -2.26 14.49 -3.35
C GLY A 11 -3.37 13.56 -2.86
N THR A 12 -3.20 12.25 -2.99
CA THR A 12 -4.11 11.23 -2.48
C THR A 12 -3.53 10.55 -1.22
N ILE A 13 -2.41 9.83 -1.34
CA ILE A 13 -1.74 9.15 -0.19
C ILE A 13 -0.46 9.86 0.26
N ALA A 14 0.16 10.65 -0.62
CA ALA A 14 1.24 11.56 -0.29
C ALA A 14 0.75 13.02 -0.43
N GLY A 15 1.35 13.93 0.33
CA GLY A 15 1.14 15.36 0.11
C GLY A 15 1.53 15.77 -1.32
N SER A 16 0.94 16.84 -1.85
CA SER A 16 1.25 17.30 -3.21
C SER A 16 2.76 17.55 -3.37
N LYS A 17 3.39 16.82 -4.30
CA LYS A 17 4.83 16.83 -4.61
C LYS A 17 5.72 16.45 -3.41
N GLN A 18 5.17 15.78 -2.41
CA GLN A 18 5.92 15.30 -1.26
C GLN A 18 6.12 13.77 -1.34
N PRO A 19 7.19 13.23 -0.75
CA PRO A 19 7.33 11.80 -0.57
C PRO A 19 6.18 11.20 0.26
N LEU A 20 5.95 9.90 0.08
CA LEU A 20 5.06 9.15 0.95
C LEU A 20 5.59 9.20 2.39
N SER A 21 4.71 9.52 3.35
CA SER A 21 5.13 9.57 4.75
C SER A 21 5.45 8.15 5.27
N PRO A 22 6.41 8.01 6.19
CA PRO A 22 6.72 6.70 6.79
C PRO A 22 5.51 6.06 7.48
N GLU A 23 4.65 6.87 8.11
CA GLU A 23 3.42 6.40 8.75
C GLU A 23 2.41 5.84 7.75
N MET A 24 2.23 6.51 6.61
CA MET A 24 1.37 6.03 5.53
C MET A 24 1.93 4.74 4.91
N ALA A 25 3.25 4.68 4.69
CA ALA A 25 3.92 3.48 4.21
C ALA A 25 3.72 2.28 5.17
N ALA A 26 3.84 2.50 6.48
CA ALA A 26 3.59 1.47 7.48
C ALA A 26 2.12 0.98 7.46
N THR A 27 1.17 1.89 7.23
CA THR A 27 -0.25 1.57 7.14
C THR A 27 -0.55 0.71 5.90
N LEU A 28 -0.03 1.10 4.74
CA LEU A 28 -0.16 0.33 3.50
C LEU A 28 0.48 -1.05 3.62
N SER A 29 1.65 -1.15 4.27
CA SER A 29 2.31 -2.43 4.53
C SER A 29 1.44 -3.37 5.37
N ARG A 30 0.81 -2.87 6.44
CA ARG A 30 -0.12 -3.66 7.27
C ARG A 30 -1.36 -4.10 6.51
N LEU A 31 -1.91 -3.22 5.66
CA LEU A 31 -3.05 -3.54 4.81
C LEU A 31 -2.71 -4.67 3.82
N LEU A 32 -1.55 -4.57 3.15
CA LEU A 32 -1.08 -5.59 2.21
C LEU A 32 -0.84 -6.93 2.91
N ALA A 33 -0.21 -6.94 4.09
CA ALA A 33 -0.02 -8.16 4.87
C ALA A 33 -1.35 -8.82 5.28
N ARG A 34 -2.40 -8.01 5.50
CA ARG A 34 -3.74 -8.54 5.82
C ARG A 34 -4.46 -9.12 4.61
N ILE A 35 -4.32 -8.50 3.44
CA ILE A 35 -4.95 -8.95 2.20
C ILE A 35 -4.18 -10.13 1.59
N TYR A 36 -2.86 -10.13 1.72
CA TYR A 36 -1.93 -11.09 1.15
C TYR A 36 -0.99 -11.63 2.25
N PRO A 37 -1.46 -12.55 3.11
CA PRO A 37 -0.65 -13.09 4.20
C PRO A 37 0.60 -13.85 3.73
N ASN A 38 0.60 -14.33 2.48
CA ASN A 38 1.69 -15.06 1.85
C ASN A 38 2.33 -14.28 0.69
N LEU A 39 2.37 -12.94 0.78
CA LEU A 39 2.88 -12.09 -0.30
C LEU A 39 4.32 -12.47 -0.71
N SER A 40 5.14 -12.97 0.22
CA SER A 40 6.50 -13.47 -0.07
C SER A 40 6.53 -14.71 -0.97
N GLU A 41 5.49 -15.53 -0.97
CA GLU A 41 5.40 -16.74 -1.81
C GLU A 41 4.89 -16.43 -3.23
N GLN A 42 4.46 -15.19 -3.51
CA GLN A 42 3.91 -14.78 -4.80
C GLN A 42 4.89 -13.98 -5.67
N ILE A 43 6.08 -13.68 -5.15
CA ILE A 43 7.10 -12.86 -5.82
C ILE A 43 8.27 -13.72 -6.36
N GLU A 44 8.27 -15.04 -6.12
CA GLU A 44 9.13 -16.03 -6.79
C GLU A 44 8.44 -16.62 -8.03
#